data_AF-A0A6P8YVW1-F1
#
_entry.id   AF-A0A6P8YVW1-F1
#
_cell.length_a   1.000
_cell.length_b   1.000
_cell.length_c   1.000
_cell.angle_alpha   90.00
_cell.angle_beta   90.00
_cell.angle_gamma   90.00
#
_symmetry.space_group_name_H-M   'P 1'
#
loop_
_entity.id
_entity.type
_entity.pdbx_description
1 polymer ?
#
loop_
_entity_poly.entity_id
_entity_poly.type
_entity_poly.pdbx_seq_one_letter_code
_entity_poly.pdbx_strand_id
1 'polypeptide(L)'
;MGTATRGQRRPGRASRAALLLLTLVVAVCLHCCSAGVAATGCVHKGRRYAAGAVWTTPGACVEQECGEDGAVTTTWCGHFMAGPNCRFVRGNLSAPYPECCPQLRCVKTTA
;
A
#
# COMPACT_ATOMS: atom_id res chain seq x y z
N MET A 1 13.99 -39.28 66.02
CA MET A 1 13.53 -39.66 64.67
C MET A 1 12.20 -38.97 64.41
N GLY A 2 12.20 -37.82 63.74
CA GLY A 2 10.99 -37.06 63.41
C GLY A 2 10.67 -37.23 61.93
N THR A 3 9.55 -37.83 61.60
CA THR A 3 9.12 -38.07 60.22
C THR A 3 8.43 -36.82 59.66
N ALA A 4 8.99 -36.31 58.56
CA ALA A 4 8.46 -35.23 57.76
C ALA A 4 7.12 -35.61 57.10
N THR A 5 6.09 -34.77 57.26
CA THR A 5 4.89 -34.79 56.41
C THR A 5 4.97 -33.64 55.41
N ARG A 6 5.38 -33.98 54.19
CA ARG A 6 5.43 -33.08 53.03
C ARG A 6 3.99 -32.84 52.55
N GLY A 7 3.46 -31.64 52.80
CA GLY A 7 2.15 -31.20 52.31
C GLY A 7 2.10 -31.21 50.78
N GLN A 8 1.36 -32.17 50.23
CA GLN A 8 1.12 -32.33 48.81
C GLN A 8 0.10 -31.26 48.35
N ARG A 9 0.56 -30.23 47.63
CA ARG A 9 -0.31 -29.20 47.05
C ARG A 9 -1.20 -29.85 45.98
N ARG A 10 -2.52 -29.81 46.20
CA ARG A 10 -3.53 -30.26 45.22
C ARG A 10 -3.51 -29.32 44.01
N PRO A 11 -3.47 -29.81 42.76
CA PRO A 11 -3.67 -28.96 41.60
C PRO A 11 -5.12 -28.43 41.64
N GLY A 12 -5.25 -27.09 41.63
CA GLY A 12 -6.55 -26.42 41.65
C GLY A 12 -7.40 -26.89 40.48
N ARG A 13 -8.59 -27.41 40.81
CA ARG A 13 -9.63 -27.80 39.86
C ARG A 13 -10.07 -26.54 39.13
N ALA A 14 -9.40 -26.20 38.02
CA ALA A 14 -9.80 -25.06 37.20
C ALA A 14 -11.29 -25.22 36.88
N SER A 15 -12.10 -24.25 37.31
CA SER A 15 -13.55 -24.29 37.14
C SER A 15 -13.86 -24.45 35.64
N ARG A 16 -14.82 -25.32 35.28
CA ARG A 16 -15.24 -25.54 33.89
C ARG A 16 -15.55 -24.23 33.16
N ALA A 17 -16.03 -23.21 33.89
CA ALA A 17 -16.25 -21.86 33.39
C ALA A 17 -14.95 -21.16 32.94
N ALA A 18 -13.84 -21.34 33.65
CA ALA A 18 -12.54 -20.76 33.28
C ALA A 18 -11.98 -21.42 32.02
N LEU A 19 -12.21 -22.72 31.83
CA LEU A 19 -11.80 -23.43 30.62
C LEU A 19 -12.62 -22.96 29.40
N LEU A 20 -13.94 -22.80 29.56
CA LEU A 20 -14.85 -22.31 28.51
C LEU A 20 -14.53 -20.87 28.09
N LEU A 21 -14.27 -19.98 29.06
CA LEU A 21 -13.84 -18.61 28.80
C LEU A 21 -12.51 -18.56 28.04
N LEU A 22 -11.53 -19.39 28.43
CA LEU A 22 -10.24 -19.45 27.74
C LEU A 22 -10.41 -19.92 26.29
N THR A 23 -11.25 -20.93 26.05
CA THR A 23 -11.53 -21.41 24.68
C THR A 23 -12.26 -20.38 23.83
N LEU A 24 -13.20 -19.61 24.42
CA LEU A 24 -13.90 -18.52 23.73
C LEU A 24 -12.93 -17.39 23.35
N VAL A 25 -12.04 -16.99 24.26
CA VAL A 25 -11.02 -15.97 23.99
C VAL A 25 -10.07 -16.44 22.88
N VAL A 26 -9.59 -17.69 22.94
CA VAL A 26 -8.71 -18.24 21.89
C VAL A 26 -9.44 -18.32 20.54
N ALA A 27 -10.70 -18.76 20.50
CA ALA A 27 -11.48 -18.86 19.27
C ALA A 27 -11.79 -17.47 18.65
N VAL A 28 -12.10 -16.48 19.48
CA VAL A 28 -12.31 -15.08 19.06
C VAL A 28 -10.99 -14.48 18.57
N CYS A 29 -9.88 -14.70 19.27
CA CYS A 29 -8.56 -14.25 18.81
C CYS A 29 -8.17 -14.91 17.47
N LEU A 30 -8.44 -16.22 17.30
CA LEU A 30 -8.20 -16.93 16.03
C LEU A 30 -9.03 -16.34 14.89
N HIS A 31 -10.31 -16.01 15.13
CA HIS A 31 -11.18 -15.35 14.15
C HIS A 31 -10.79 -13.90 13.86
N CYS A 32 -10.34 -13.15 14.86
CA CYS A 32 -9.88 -11.77 14.69
C CYS A 32 -8.54 -11.69 13.95
N CYS A 33 -7.65 -12.67 14.12
CA CYS A 33 -6.38 -12.72 13.38
C CYS A 33 -6.56 -13.01 11.89
N SER A 34 -7.62 -13.72 11.49
CA SER A 34 -7.93 -13.98 10.08
C SER A 34 -8.65 -12.84 9.37
N ALA A 35 -9.21 -11.87 10.11
CA ALA A 35 -9.64 -10.60 9.55
C ALA A 35 -8.41 -9.72 9.33
N GLY A 36 -7.54 -10.14 8.42
CA GLY A 36 -6.59 -9.25 7.79
C GLY A 36 -7.41 -8.14 7.13
N VAL A 37 -7.52 -7.01 7.81
CA VAL A 37 -7.84 -5.75 7.16
C VAL A 37 -6.64 -5.49 6.27
N ALA A 38 -6.65 -6.10 5.08
CA ALA A 38 -5.76 -5.75 4.01
C ALA A 38 -5.94 -4.24 3.86
N ALA A 39 -4.89 -3.48 4.16
CA ALA A 39 -4.93 -2.05 3.95
C ALA A 39 -5.31 -1.86 2.47
N THR A 40 -6.51 -1.35 2.21
CA THR A 40 -7.02 -1.04 0.88
C THR A 40 -6.28 0.20 0.37
N GLY A 41 -4.98 0.07 0.18
CA GLY A 41 -4.10 1.20 -0.02
C GLY A 41 -2.66 0.81 -0.26
N CYS A 42 -1.93 1.72 -0.89
CA CYS A 42 -0.59 1.50 -1.37
C CYS A 42 0.42 2.22 -0.47
N VAL A 43 1.63 1.66 -0.38
CA VAL A 43 2.78 2.35 0.22
C VAL A 43 3.72 2.79 -0.90
N HIS A 44 3.82 4.09 -1.14
CA HIS A 44 4.74 4.66 -2.11
C HIS A 44 5.71 5.64 -1.42
N LYS A 45 7.01 5.36 -1.51
CA LYS A 45 8.08 6.17 -0.87
C LYS A 45 7.82 6.46 0.62
N GLY A 46 7.36 5.44 1.36
CA GLY A 46 7.06 5.54 2.80
C GLY A 46 5.75 6.26 3.14
N ARG A 47 5.00 6.76 2.14
CA ARG A 47 3.67 7.36 2.33
C ARG A 47 2.57 6.35 1.99
N ARG A 48 1.47 6.39 2.76
CA ARG A 48 0.27 5.58 2.52
C ARG A 48 -0.72 6.36 1.66
N TYR A 49 -1.28 5.69 0.67
CA TYR A 49 -2.33 6.19 -0.20
C TYR A 49 -3.54 5.26 -0.11
N ALA A 50 -4.75 5.80 -0.14
CA ALA A 50 -5.95 4.97 -0.22
C ALA A 50 -6.05 4.33 -1.62
N ALA A 51 -6.73 3.19 -1.73
CA ALA A 51 -7.14 2.65 -3.02
C ALA A 51 -7.97 3.68 -3.80
N GLY A 52 -7.74 3.73 -5.11
CA GLY A 52 -8.28 4.75 -6.02
C GLY A 52 -7.65 6.14 -5.89
N ALA A 53 -6.67 6.34 -4.99
CA ALA A 53 -6.01 7.64 -4.90
C ALA A 53 -5.13 7.89 -6.12
N VAL A 54 -5.23 9.10 -6.66
CA VAL A 54 -4.39 9.60 -7.75
C VAL A 54 -3.54 10.76 -7.25
N TRP A 55 -2.25 10.78 -7.58
CA TRP A 55 -1.34 11.86 -7.20
C TRP A 55 -0.22 12.08 -8.22
N THR A 56 0.42 13.25 -8.12
CA THR A 56 1.64 13.58 -8.87
C THR A 56 2.84 13.66 -7.92
N THR A 57 4.04 13.36 -8.43
CA THR A 57 5.29 13.49 -7.67
C THR A 57 5.94 14.83 -8.00
N PRO A 58 6.17 15.74 -7.03
CA PRO A 58 6.87 16.99 -7.29
C PRO A 58 8.23 16.78 -7.98
N GLY A 59 8.49 17.54 -9.03
CA GLY A 59 9.73 17.44 -9.82
C GLY A 59 9.75 16.29 -10.83
N ALA A 60 8.70 15.48 -10.91
CA ALA A 60 8.53 14.46 -11.95
C ALA A 60 7.22 14.68 -12.70
N CYS A 61 7.24 14.55 -14.02
CA CYS A 61 6.02 14.60 -14.82
C CYS A 61 5.42 13.21 -14.97
N VAL A 62 4.74 12.77 -13.91
CA VAL A 62 4.05 11.48 -13.84
C VAL A 62 2.73 11.63 -13.10
N GLU A 63 1.79 10.77 -13.45
CA GLU A 63 0.61 10.49 -12.66
C GLU A 63 0.74 9.10 -12.04
N GLN A 64 0.36 8.99 -10.78
CA GLN A 64 0.42 7.74 -10.04
C GLN A 64 -0.96 7.43 -9.49
N GLU A 65 -1.33 6.17 -9.55
CA GLU A 65 -2.60 5.66 -9.06
C GLU A 65 -2.34 4.49 -8.13
N CYS A 66 -3.05 4.45 -7.01
CA CYS A 66 -3.11 3.29 -6.14
C CYS A 66 -4.29 2.40 -6.54
N GLY A 67 -3.99 1.23 -7.12
CA GLY A 67 -5.00 0.23 -7.45
C GLY A 67 -5.65 -0.39 -6.21
N GLU A 68 -6.85 -0.93 -6.39
CA GLU A 68 -7.59 -1.69 -5.37
C GLU A 68 -6.84 -2.94 -4.89
N ASP A 69 -5.94 -3.46 -5.72
CA ASP A 69 -5.05 -4.59 -5.43
C ASP A 69 -3.82 -4.19 -4.59
N GLY A 70 -3.70 -2.90 -4.24
CA GLY A 70 -2.55 -2.35 -3.51
C GLY A 70 -1.31 -2.09 -4.39
N ALA A 71 -1.42 -2.25 -5.71
CA ALA A 71 -0.35 -1.93 -6.64
C ALA A 71 -0.35 -0.43 -7.00
N VAL A 72 0.85 0.14 -7.19
CA VAL A 72 1.00 1.51 -7.68
C VAL A 72 1.27 1.48 -9.18
N THR A 73 0.35 2.03 -9.96
CA THR A 73 0.57 2.27 -11.39
C THR A 73 1.18 3.65 -11.57
N THR A 74 2.16 3.78 -12.45
CA THR A 74 2.79 5.07 -12.77
C THR A 74 2.72 5.31 -14.27
N THR A 75 2.02 6.38 -14.65
CA THR A 75 1.88 6.83 -16.03
C THR A 75 2.92 7.90 -16.32
N TRP A 76 3.73 7.67 -17.35
CA TRP A 76 4.76 8.59 -17.82
C TRP A 76 4.30 9.29 -19.10
N CYS A 77 4.93 10.42 -19.42
CA CYS A 77 4.77 11.04 -20.72
C CYS A 77 5.14 10.06 -21.85
N GLY A 78 4.41 10.16 -22.96
CA GLY A 78 4.70 9.36 -24.15
C GLY A 78 6.16 9.55 -24.62
N HIS A 79 6.78 8.46 -25.03
CA HIS A 79 8.11 8.47 -25.64
C HIS A 79 7.96 8.56 -27.16
N PHE A 80 8.48 9.62 -27.75
CA PHE A 80 8.38 9.90 -29.18
C PHE A 80 9.78 10.06 -29.78
N MET A 81 9.93 9.75 -31.06
CA MET A 81 11.11 10.14 -31.83
C MET A 81 10.75 11.34 -32.71
N ALA A 82 11.59 12.36 -32.71
CA ALA A 82 11.38 13.52 -33.57
C ALA A 82 11.71 13.15 -35.02
N GLY A 83 10.70 13.25 -35.89
CA GLY A 83 10.90 13.17 -37.34
C GLY A 83 11.57 14.44 -37.91
N PRO A 84 11.83 14.47 -39.23
CA PRO A 84 12.31 15.67 -39.90
C PRO A 84 11.39 16.86 -39.62
N ASN A 85 11.96 18.06 -39.49
CA ASN A 85 11.22 19.30 -39.24
C ASN A 85 10.42 19.33 -37.92
N CYS A 86 10.68 18.41 -37.00
CA CYS A 86 10.11 18.41 -35.65
C CYS A 86 11.18 18.70 -34.59
N ARG A 87 10.78 19.37 -33.51
CA ARG A 87 11.61 19.59 -32.33
C ARG A 87 10.83 19.32 -31.05
N PHE A 88 11.53 18.89 -30.01
CA PHE A 88 10.97 18.80 -28.67
C PHE A 88 10.92 20.19 -28.03
N VAL A 89 9.74 20.54 -27.52
CA VAL A 89 9.56 21.66 -26.61
C VAL A 89 9.50 21.09 -25.20
N ARG A 90 10.39 21.59 -24.35
CA ARG A 90 10.49 21.16 -22.95
C ARG A 90 9.16 21.41 -22.24
N GLY A 91 8.70 20.41 -21.48
CA GLY A 91 7.52 20.53 -20.64
C GLY A 91 7.75 21.36 -19.38
N ASN A 92 6.68 21.68 -18.67
CA ASN A 92 6.71 22.43 -17.42
C ASN A 92 6.52 21.49 -16.22
N LEU A 93 7.59 21.15 -15.51
CA LEU A 93 7.52 20.26 -14.33
C LEU A 93 6.74 20.84 -13.14
N SER A 94 6.34 22.10 -13.19
CA SER A 94 5.47 22.72 -12.17
C SER A 94 3.99 22.53 -12.46
N ALA A 95 3.63 22.09 -13.67
CA ALA A 95 2.25 21.78 -14.04
C ALA A 95 1.87 20.35 -13.63
N PRO A 96 0.58 20.04 -13.46
CA PRO A 96 0.13 18.66 -13.29
C PRO A 96 0.38 17.82 -14.56
N TYR A 97 0.35 16.50 -14.41
CA TYR A 97 0.27 15.60 -15.56
C TYR A 97 -1.17 15.67 -16.12
N PRO A 98 -1.36 15.66 -17.45
CA PRO A 98 -0.37 15.54 -18.53
C PRO A 98 0.24 16.88 -19.01
N GLU A 99 -0.15 18.02 -18.45
CA GLU A 99 0.27 19.36 -18.89
C GLU A 99 1.78 19.61 -18.73
N CYS A 100 2.43 18.92 -17.81
CA CYS A 100 3.87 18.97 -17.63
C CYS A 100 4.67 18.26 -18.72
N CYS A 101 4.03 17.50 -19.62
CA CYS A 101 4.72 16.68 -20.60
C CYS A 101 5.38 17.51 -21.72
N PRO A 102 6.54 17.05 -22.24
CA PRO A 102 7.17 17.67 -23.40
C PRO A 102 6.27 17.55 -24.63
N GLN A 103 6.33 18.56 -25.50
CA GLN A 103 5.50 18.64 -26.71
C GLN A 103 6.38 18.48 -27.94
N LEU A 104 5.93 17.68 -28.91
CA LEU A 104 6.57 17.63 -30.22
C LEU A 104 5.97 18.75 -31.10
N ARG A 105 6.82 19.68 -31.56
CA ARG A 105 6.41 20.75 -32.48
C ARG A 105 7.05 20.52 -33.84
N CYS A 106 6.21 20.27 -34.84
CA CYS A 106 6.63 20.09 -36.22
C CYS A 106 6.27 21.33 -37.04
N VAL A 107 7.21 21.80 -37.87
CA VAL A 107 6.86 22.76 -38.92
C VAL A 107 6.27 21.97 -40.09
N LYS A 108 5.13 22.42 -40.60
CA LYS A 108 4.57 21.84 -41.82
C LYS A 108 5.50 22.24 -42.96
N THR A 109 6.16 21.27 -43.58
CA THR A 109 6.79 21.49 -44.88
C THR A 109 5.65 21.67 -45.87
N THR A 110 5.39 22.91 -46.31
CA THR A 110 4.60 23.14 -47.51
C THR A 110 5.42 22.61 -48.68
N ALA A 111 4.94 21.53 -49.29
CA ALA A 111 5.48 20.97 -50.52
C ALA A 111 5.15 21.88 -51.71
#